data_AF-A0A4Y2ELI7-F1
#
_entry.id   AF-A0A4Y2ELI7-F1
#
_cell.length_a   1.000
_cell.length_b   1.000
_cell.length_c   1.000
_cell.angle_alpha   90.00
_cell.angle_beta   90.00
_cell.angle_gamma   90.00
#
_symmetry.space_group_name_H-M   'P 1'
#
loop_
_entity.id
_entity.type
_entity.pdbx_description
1 polymer ?
#
loop_
_entity_poly.entity_id
_entity_poly.type
_entity_poly.pdbx_seq_one_letter_code
_entity_poly.pdbx_strand_id
1 'polypeptide(L)'
;MYWSNCVVTEPPLTMPIKDKDLKEMCQDEQFPAITFEEFPCHRQSVERCVGLISEAAMKVFGQTARDGYIRAKFQARKELPTFEKKGQYYSNT
;
A
#
# COMPACT_ATOMS: atom_id res chain seq x y z
N MET A 1 2.91 -19.04 -6.36
CA MET A 1 3.64 -19.13 -5.08
C MET A 1 2.90 -20.15 -4.23
N TYR A 2 3.49 -21.32 -3.98
CA TYR A 2 2.86 -22.36 -3.14
C TYR A 2 3.11 -22.01 -1.68
N TRP A 3 2.05 -21.85 -0.89
CA TRP A 3 2.15 -21.52 0.54
C TRP A 3 2.99 -22.55 1.32
N SER A 4 3.03 -23.79 0.84
CA SER A 4 3.82 -24.90 1.40
C SER A 4 5.34 -24.73 1.28
N ASN A 5 5.83 -23.80 0.45
CA ASN A 5 7.26 -23.54 0.29
C ASN A 5 7.74 -22.34 1.12
N CYS A 6 6.86 -21.73 1.92
CA CYS A 6 7.22 -20.63 2.81
C CYS A 6 7.87 -21.20 4.07
N VAL A 7 9.07 -20.69 4.40
CA VAL A 7 9.69 -20.95 5.70
C VAL A 7 8.84 -20.26 6.76
N VAL A 8 8.23 -21.05 7.64
CA VAL A 8 7.46 -20.52 8.77
C VAL A 8 8.47 -20.16 9.87
N THR A 9 8.67 -18.86 10.07
CA THR A 9 9.47 -18.34 11.18
C THR A 9 8.54 -17.85 12.29
N GLU A 10 9.05 -17.86 13.52
CA GLU A 10 8.30 -17.32 14.65
C GLU A 10 8.00 -15.82 14.43
N PRO A 11 6.75 -15.37 14.66
CA PRO A 11 6.42 -13.95 14.61
C PRO A 11 7.28 -13.14 15.60
N PRO A 12 7.80 -11.96 15.21
CA PRO A 12 8.57 -11.10 16.12
C PRO A 12 7.85 -10.75 17.42
N LEU A 13 6.52 -10.80 17.36
CA LEU A 13 5.62 -10.53 18.46
C LEU A 13 5.59 -11.62 19.54
N THR A 14 5.85 -12.87 19.16
CA THR A 14 5.89 -14.01 20.10
C THR A 14 7.30 -14.38 20.51
N MET A 15 8.34 -13.91 19.79
CA MET A 15 9.75 -14.10 20.17
C MET A 15 10.09 -13.86 21.66
N PRO A 16 9.52 -12.86 22.37
CA PRO A 16 9.84 -12.67 23.79
C PRO A 16 9.05 -13.59 24.74
N ILE A 17 8.04 -14.32 24.24
CA ILE A 17 7.16 -15.19 25.03
C ILE A 17 7.74 -16.60 25.02
N LYS A 18 7.84 -17.26 26.19
CA LYS A 18 8.34 -18.63 26.25
C LYS A 18 7.25 -19.62 25.86
N ASP A 19 7.64 -20.74 25.26
CA ASP A 19 6.73 -21.85 24.91
C ASP A 19 5.89 -22.35 26.07
N LYS A 20 6.43 -22.33 27.30
CA LYS A 20 5.69 -22.72 28.50
C LYS A 20 4.53 -21.76 28.76
N ASP A 21 4.81 -20.46 28.69
CA ASP A 21 3.83 -19.41 28.92
C ASP A 21 2.75 -19.45 27.82
N LEU A 22 3.14 -19.68 26.56
CA LEU A 22 2.19 -19.90 25.45
C LEU A 22 1.27 -21.11 25.69
N LYS A 23 1.82 -22.22 26.20
CA LYS A 23 1.02 -23.42 26.51
C LYS A 23 0.04 -23.16 27.66
N GLU A 24 0.47 -22.47 28.71
CA GLU A 24 -0.40 -22.09 29.83
C GLU A 24 -1.50 -21.13 29.35
N MET A 25 -1.18 -20.13 28.52
CA MET A 25 -2.17 -19.22 27.92
C MET A 25 -3.21 -19.95 27.04
N CYS A 26 -2.79 -20.96 26.28
CA CYS A 26 -3.69 -21.79 25.48
C CYS A 26 -4.55 -22.73 26.34
N GLN A 27 -4.04 -23.19 27.49
CA GLN A 27 -4.76 -24.10 28.39
C GLN A 27 -5.77 -23.36 29.28
N ASP A 28 -5.39 -22.21 29.80
CA ASP A 28 -6.20 -21.42 30.72
C ASP A 28 -7.15 -20.45 30.00
N GLU A 29 -7.08 -20.37 28.66
CA GLU A 29 -7.73 -19.35 27.81
C GLU A 29 -7.47 -17.90 28.27
N GLN A 30 -6.44 -17.73 29.10
CA GLN A 30 -6.15 -16.49 29.80
C GLN A 30 -4.88 -15.91 29.21
N PHE A 31 -5.08 -14.98 28.28
CA PHE A 31 -4.01 -14.20 27.70
C PHE A 31 -3.77 -13.03 28.65
N PRO A 32 -2.62 -12.93 29.36
CA PRO A 32 -2.25 -11.68 29.99
C PRO A 32 -2.35 -10.58 28.93
N ALA A 33 -2.68 -9.36 29.33
CA ALA A 33 -2.74 -8.23 28.41
C ALA A 33 -1.34 -8.05 27.78
N ILE A 34 -1.09 -8.76 26.68
CA ILE A 34 0.08 -8.57 25.85
C ILE A 34 -0.08 -7.16 25.34
N THR A 35 0.72 -6.26 25.89
CA THR A 35 0.80 -4.90 25.41
C THR A 35 1.47 -5.00 24.05
N PHE A 36 0.66 -5.04 23.01
CA PHE A 36 1.16 -4.82 21.66
C PHE A 36 1.80 -3.43 21.66
N GLU A 37 3.07 -3.36 21.29
CA GLU A 37 3.67 -2.07 20.99
C GLU A 37 2.80 -1.42 19.91
N GLU A 38 2.34 -0.20 20.18
CA GLU A 38 1.52 0.53 19.22
C GLU A 38 2.44 0.89 18.05
N PHE A 39 2.56 -0.03 17.10
CA PHE A 39 3.27 0.26 15.87
C PHE A 39 2.51 1.41 15.23
N PRO A 40 3.16 2.56 14.93
CA PRO A 40 2.53 3.63 14.19
C PRO A 40 2.34 3.13 12.74
N CYS A 41 1.29 2.34 12.55
CA CYS A 41 0.83 1.85 11.26
C CYS A 41 0.37 3.04 10.40
N HIS A 42 0.01 4.15 11.07
CA HIS A 42 -0.30 5.45 10.49
C HIS A 42 0.97 6.31 10.39
N ARG A 43 1.90 5.89 9.53
CA ARG A 43 2.95 6.81 9.10
C ARG A 43 2.30 7.94 8.30
N GLN A 44 2.74 9.18 8.49
CA GLN A 44 2.30 10.35 7.72
C GLN A 44 2.31 10.12 6.19
N SER A 45 3.20 9.25 5.70
CA SER A 45 3.23 8.83 4.29
C SER A 45 1.97 8.09 3.85
N VAL A 46 1.42 7.20 4.69
CA VAL A 46 0.21 6.43 4.40
C VAL A 46 -1.00 7.36 4.37
N GLU A 47 -1.15 8.22 5.39
CA GLU A 47 -2.23 9.21 5.46
C GLU A 47 -2.21 10.16 4.26
N ARG A 48 -1.02 10.68 3.92
CA ARG A 48 -0.83 11.52 2.75
C ARG A 48 -1.21 10.79 1.46
N CYS A 49 -0.84 9.52 1.33
CA CYS A 49 -1.16 8.74 0.14
C CYS A 49 -2.67 8.54 -0.01
N VAL A 50 -3.36 8.16 1.07
CA VAL A 50 -4.82 8.02 1.11
C VAL A 50 -5.51 9.35 0.77
N GLY A 51 -5.03 10.46 1.32
CA GLY A 51 -5.57 11.80 1.03
C GLY A 51 -5.43 12.17 -0.45
N LEU A 52 -4.24 12.00 -1.03
CA LEU A 52 -3.98 12.30 -2.44
C LEU A 52 -4.83 11.44 -3.38
N ILE A 53 -4.96 10.14 -3.09
CA ILE A 53 -5.81 9.23 -3.87
C ILE A 53 -7.28 9.67 -3.79
N SER A 54 -7.75 10.03 -2.60
CA SER A 54 -9.14 10.46 -2.39
C SER A 54 -9.43 11.76 -3.13
N GLU A 55 -8.55 12.76 -3.03
CA GLU A 55 -8.69 14.02 -3.75
C GLU A 55 -8.71 13.80 -5.28
N ALA A 56 -7.82 12.95 -5.80
CA ALA A 56 -7.79 12.61 -7.21
C ALA A 56 -9.06 11.88 -7.66
N ALA A 57 -9.56 10.95 -6.86
CA ALA A 57 -10.80 10.22 -7.13
C ALA A 57 -12.01 11.17 -7.15
N MET A 58 -12.08 12.11 -6.21
CA MET A 58 -13.14 13.12 -6.16
C MET A 58 -13.21 13.98 -7.41
N LYS A 59 -12.06 14.35 -8.00
CA LYS A 59 -12.00 15.13 -9.24
C LYS A 59 -12.61 14.43 -10.45
N VAL A 60 -12.73 13.09 -10.42
CA VAL A 60 -13.30 12.28 -11.51
C VAL A 60 -14.60 11.58 -11.11
N PHE A 61 -15.16 11.95 -9.96
CA PHE A 61 -16.40 11.37 -9.46
C PHE A 61 -17.61 11.87 -10.28
N GLY A 62 -18.44 10.93 -10.75
CA GLY A 62 -19.56 11.21 -11.65
C GLY A 62 -19.22 11.12 -13.14
N GLN A 63 -20.23 10.84 -13.96
CA GLN A 63 -20.06 10.55 -15.39
C GLN A 63 -19.47 11.73 -16.17
N THR A 64 -19.99 12.94 -15.94
CA THR A 64 -19.55 14.16 -16.64
C THR A 64 -18.10 14.52 -16.31
N ALA A 65 -17.73 14.51 -15.02
CA ALA A 65 -16.37 14.82 -14.58
C ALA A 65 -15.36 13.81 -15.13
N ARG A 66 -15.73 12.51 -15.13
CA ARG A 66 -14.92 11.44 -15.70
C ARG A 66 -14.74 11.60 -17.21
N ASP A 67 -15.80 11.84 -17.97
CA ASP A 67 -15.73 12.04 -19.41
C ASP A 67 -14.87 13.26 -19.77
N GLY A 68 -15.05 14.37 -19.05
CA GLY A 68 -14.23 15.58 -19.18
C GLY A 68 -12.75 15.30 -18.92
N TYR A 69 -12.42 14.58 -17.85
CA TYR A 69 -11.05 14.19 -17.52
C TYR A 69 -10.41 13.33 -18.62
N ILE A 70 -11.15 12.35 -19.14
CA ILE A 70 -10.67 11.45 -20.21
C ILE A 70 -10.39 12.25 -21.48
N ARG A 71 -11.32 13.11 -21.92
CA ARG A 71 -11.13 13.95 -23.11
C ARG A 71 -9.95 14.90 -22.98
N ALA A 72 -9.82 15.56 -21.82
CA ALA A 72 -8.68 16.44 -21.54
C ALA A 72 -7.35 15.67 -21.59
N LYS A 73 -7.31 14.46 -21.03
CA LYS A 73 -6.13 13.58 -21.07
C LYS A 73 -5.76 13.18 -22.49
N PHE A 74 -6.75 12.86 -23.33
CA PHE A 74 -6.51 12.57 -24.75
C PHE A 74 -5.97 13.79 -25.50
N GLN A 75 -6.50 14.98 -25.23
CA GLN A 75 -6.03 16.21 -25.87
C GLN A 75 -4.58 16.52 -25.48
N ALA A 76 -4.25 16.48 -24.19
CA ALA A 76 -2.89 16.69 -23.71
C ALA A 76 -1.91 15.66 -24.30
N ARG A 77 -2.33 14.40 -24.49
CA ARG A 77 -1.50 13.37 -25.13
C ARG A 77 -1.21 13.63 -26.61
N LYS A 78 -2.08 14.34 -27.33
CA LYS A 78 -1.83 14.73 -28.73
C LYS A 78 -0.77 15.83 -28.83
N GLU A 79 -0.65 16.65 -27.80
CA GLU A 79 0.36 17.72 -27.70
C GLU A 79 1.73 17.18 -27.28
N LEU A 80 1.78 15.99 -26.68
CA LEU A 80 3.03 15.34 -26.34
C LEU A 80 3.72 14.82 -27.61
N PRO A 81 5.05 15.00 -27.74
CA PRO A 81 5.79 14.45 -28.85
C PRO A 81 5.69 12.92 -28.86
N THR A 82 5.57 12.36 -30.06
CA THR A 82 5.68 10.92 -30.28
C THR A 82 7.14 10.57 -30.51
N PHE A 83 7.58 9.48 -29.89
CA PHE A 83 8.96 9.01 -29.98
C PHE A 83 8.97 7.55 -30.42
N GLU A 84 9.66 7.28 -31.53
CA GLU A 84 9.88 5.94 -32.08
C GLU A 84 10.94 5.16 -31.29
N LYS A 85 11.88 5.88 -30.65
CA LYS A 85 12.98 5.28 -29.88
C LYS A 85 13.16 5.98 -28.55
N LYS A 86 13.46 5.21 -27.50
CA LYS A 86 13.71 5.75 -26.15
C LYS A 86 14.79 6.84 -26.11
N GLY A 87 15.81 6.77 -26.97
CA GLY A 87 16.87 7.77 -27.06
C GLY A 87 16.39 9.16 -27.50
N GLN A 88 15.25 9.25 -28.20
CA GLN A 88 14.69 10.53 -28.65
C GLN A 88 14.06 11.34 -27.49
N TYR A 89 13.84 10.69 -26.34
CA TYR A 89 13.33 11.36 -25.14
C TYR A 89 14.38 12.27 -24.48
N TYR A 90 15.66 11.95 -24.65
CA TYR A 90 16.78 12.66 -24.02
C TYR A 90 17.50 13.61 -24.98
N SER A 91 17.10 13.65 -26.27
CA SER A 91 17.85 14.32 -27.34
C SER A 91 17.57 15.83 -27.51
N ASN A 92 17.07 16.51 -26.47
CA ASN A 92 17.04 17.97 -26.43
C ASN A 92 18.15 18.47 -25.50
N THR A 93 19.37 18.51 -26.03
CA THR A 93 20.44 19.45 -25.64
C THR A 93 21.09 19.93 -26.94
#